data_AF-A0A9X6ADC8-F1
#
_entry.id   AF-A0A9X6ADC8-F1
#
_cell.length_a   1.000
_cell.length_b   1.000
_cell.length_c   1.000
_cell.angle_alpha   90.00
_cell.angle_beta   90.00
_cell.angle_gamma   90.00
#
_symmetry.space_group_name_H-M   'P 1'
#
loop_
_entity.id
_entity.type
_entity.pdbx_description
1 polymer ?
#
loop_
_entity_poly.entity_id
_entity_poly.type
_entity_poly.pdbx_seq_one_letter_code
_entity_poly.pdbx_strand_id
1 'polypeptide(L)'
;TDAPRTSFAARFRFLAKPAYTRFRLLGDTPVAGFSELTVRVDEFTASPPGITTVFIVENETTYLAFPPQPGGMVILGGGYAVTQLTELHWLNDRRLVYWGDLDTHGFAILDRLRRVFPHTESILMDRSTLTAHRGQWVTEPKPTREHLPSLTEEEADLYQSLVDDDFGHGVRLEQERVRFLAVQTALAGLHGSSSQPPHDEGWPGHPQG
;
A
#
# COMPACT_ATOMS: atom_id res chain seq x y z
N THR A 1 7.80 33.39 1.16
CA THR A 1 8.18 33.67 2.56
C THR A 1 8.94 32.47 3.07
N ASP A 2 10.22 32.70 3.34
CA ASP A 2 11.21 31.93 4.11
C ASP A 2 11.22 30.38 4.07
N ALA A 3 12.13 29.82 3.26
CA ALA A 3 12.65 28.46 3.44
C ALA A 3 14.08 28.57 4.00
N PRO A 4 14.44 27.81 5.05
CA PRO A 4 15.69 28.01 5.77
C PRO A 4 16.91 27.76 4.87
N ARG A 5 17.86 28.70 4.93
CA ARG A 5 19.17 28.66 4.29
C ARG A 5 20.07 27.56 4.89
N THR A 6 19.79 26.27 4.69
CA THR A 6 20.69 25.19 5.17
C THR A 6 20.57 23.90 4.35
N SER A 7 21.00 23.92 3.09
CA SER A 7 21.35 22.69 2.38
C SER A 7 22.77 22.84 1.85
N PHE A 8 23.69 21.99 2.34
CA PHE A 8 25.07 21.91 1.85
C PHE A 8 25.09 21.80 0.32
N ALA A 9 24.24 20.95 -0.25
CA ALA A 9 24.11 20.79 -1.69
C ALA A 9 23.71 22.11 -2.38
N ALA A 10 22.70 22.82 -1.86
CA ALA A 10 22.27 24.10 -2.42
C ALA A 10 23.37 25.18 -2.33
N ARG A 11 24.14 25.19 -1.23
CA ARG A 11 25.25 26.13 -1.01
C ARG A 11 26.38 25.93 -2.02
N PHE A 12 26.63 24.69 -2.44
CA PHE A 12 27.71 24.33 -3.36
C PHE A 12 27.21 23.98 -4.78
N ARG A 13 25.92 24.19 -5.07
CA ARG A 13 25.27 23.86 -6.36
C ARG A 13 25.37 22.38 -6.75
N PHE A 14 25.50 21.48 -5.76
CA PHE A 14 25.38 20.06 -6.00
C PHE A 14 23.91 19.66 -6.17
N LEU A 15 23.67 18.56 -6.88
CA LEU A 15 22.33 17.97 -6.98
C LEU A 15 21.88 17.52 -5.59
N ALA A 16 20.62 17.76 -5.27
CA ALA A 16 20.00 17.22 -4.07
C ALA A 16 19.91 15.69 -4.19
N LYS A 17 19.93 14.98 -3.04
CA LYS A 17 19.66 13.54 -3.04
C LYS A 17 18.22 13.32 -3.51
N PRO A 18 17.99 12.55 -4.60
CA PRO A 18 16.64 12.31 -5.08
C PRO A 18 15.89 11.37 -4.14
N ALA A 19 14.56 11.39 -4.23
CA ALA A 19 13.71 10.40 -3.59
C ALA A 19 13.75 9.09 -4.37
N TYR A 20 13.68 7.97 -3.67
CA TYR A 20 13.74 6.63 -4.26
C TYR A 20 12.58 5.79 -3.75
N THR A 21 12.04 4.93 -4.62
CA THR A 21 11.07 3.91 -4.26
C THR A 21 11.60 2.53 -4.62
N ARG A 22 11.39 1.56 -3.74
CA ARG A 22 11.82 0.16 -3.89
C ARG A 22 10.59 -0.70 -4.11
N PHE A 23 10.62 -1.52 -5.15
CA PHE A 23 9.51 -2.40 -5.51
C PHE A 23 9.98 -3.75 -6.05
N ARG A 24 9.09 -4.73 -5.92
CA ARG A 24 9.20 -6.07 -6.50
C ARG A 24 8.07 -6.34 -7.45
N LEU A 25 8.39 -6.94 -8.58
CA LEU A 25 7.43 -7.53 -9.51
C LEU A 25 7.08 -8.92 -8.98
N LEU A 26 5.79 -9.18 -8.76
CA LEU A 26 5.32 -10.41 -8.12
C LEU A 26 4.90 -11.50 -9.11
N GLY A 27 4.86 -11.17 -10.41
CA GLY A 27 4.69 -12.12 -11.50
C GLY A 27 6.00 -12.51 -12.17
N ASP A 28 5.92 -13.32 -13.22
CA ASP A 28 7.10 -13.90 -13.88
C ASP A 28 7.77 -13.00 -14.91
N THR A 29 7.31 -11.74 -15.07
CA THR A 29 7.84 -10.81 -16.07
C THR A 29 8.75 -9.78 -15.40
N PRO A 30 10.08 -9.96 -15.41
CA PRO A 30 11.01 -8.99 -14.87
C PRO A 30 11.13 -7.75 -15.77
N VAL A 31 11.54 -6.62 -15.19
CA VAL A 31 11.92 -5.41 -15.94
C VAL A 31 13.42 -5.43 -16.13
N ALA A 32 13.87 -5.45 -17.39
CA ALA A 32 15.30 -5.50 -17.74
C ALA A 32 16.07 -6.64 -17.04
N GLY A 33 15.42 -7.78 -16.78
CA GLY A 33 16.01 -8.93 -16.09
C GLY A 33 15.99 -8.85 -14.56
N PHE A 34 15.47 -7.77 -13.97
CA PHE A 34 15.34 -7.59 -12.53
C PHE A 34 13.90 -7.81 -12.06
N SER A 35 13.73 -8.58 -10.99
CA SER A 35 12.46 -8.76 -10.28
C SER A 35 12.29 -7.78 -9.12
N GLU A 36 13.36 -7.11 -8.69
CA GLU A 36 13.38 -6.07 -7.67
C GLU A 36 14.22 -4.89 -8.14
N LEU A 37 13.71 -3.68 -7.98
CA LEU A 37 14.41 -2.46 -8.33
C LEU A 37 14.23 -1.38 -7.25
N THR A 38 15.20 -0.50 -7.15
CA THR A 38 15.06 0.80 -6.49
C THR A 38 15.29 1.87 -7.54
N VAL A 39 14.29 2.70 -7.81
CA VAL A 39 14.30 3.72 -8.86
C VAL A 39 14.04 5.09 -8.25
N ARG A 40 14.44 6.16 -8.94
CA ARG A 40 14.09 7.51 -8.50
C ARG A 40 12.61 7.74 -8.73
N VAL A 41 11.96 8.40 -7.78
CA VAL A 41 10.51 8.64 -7.81
C VAL A 41 10.12 9.53 -9.00
N ASP A 42 10.91 10.57 -9.27
CA ASP A 42 10.70 11.52 -10.38
C ASP A 42 10.93 10.89 -11.77
N GLU A 43 11.68 9.80 -11.86
CA GLU A 43 11.89 9.02 -13.09
C GLU A 43 10.82 7.93 -13.27
N PHE A 44 10.11 7.52 -12.21
CA PHE A 44 9.15 6.41 -12.26
C PHE A 44 7.75 6.85 -12.69
N THR A 45 7.66 7.39 -13.90
CA THR A 45 6.49 8.08 -14.42
C THR A 45 5.43 7.17 -15.06
N ALA A 46 5.72 5.88 -15.25
CA ALA A 46 4.79 4.92 -15.82
C ALA A 46 4.88 3.55 -15.14
N SER A 47 3.74 2.86 -15.07
CA SER A 47 3.66 1.49 -14.58
C SER A 47 4.54 0.56 -15.44
N PRO A 48 5.25 -0.42 -14.83
CA PRO A 48 5.81 -1.53 -15.57
C PRO A 48 4.72 -2.26 -16.38
N PRO A 49 5.05 -2.80 -17.58
CA PRO A 49 4.08 -3.55 -18.40
C PRO A 49 3.47 -4.73 -17.65
N GLY A 50 2.17 -4.96 -17.86
CA GLY A 50 1.45 -6.11 -17.27
C GLY A 50 1.02 -5.93 -15.81
N ILE A 51 1.40 -4.84 -15.14
CA ILE A 51 0.97 -4.56 -13.77
C ILE A 51 -0.47 -4.03 -13.75
N THR A 52 -1.30 -4.68 -12.95
CA THR A 52 -2.72 -4.34 -12.74
C THR A 52 -3.01 -3.99 -11.28
N THR A 53 -2.26 -4.58 -10.35
CA THR A 53 -2.43 -4.38 -8.90
C THR A 53 -1.11 -3.97 -8.26
N VAL A 54 -1.15 -2.94 -7.42
CA VAL A 54 -0.03 -2.45 -6.63
C VAL A 54 -0.33 -2.63 -5.16
N PHE A 55 0.49 -3.43 -4.49
CA PHE A 55 0.48 -3.63 -3.05
C PHE A 55 1.44 -2.64 -2.40
N ILE A 56 1.01 -1.96 -1.34
CA ILE A 56 1.84 -1.04 -0.55
C ILE A 56 1.95 -1.62 0.85
N VAL A 57 3.18 -1.90 1.28
CA VAL A 57 3.49 -2.54 2.57
C VAL A 57 4.53 -1.74 3.32
N GLU A 58 4.45 -1.66 4.65
CA GLU A 58 5.39 -0.83 5.42
C GLU A 58 6.62 -1.61 5.90
N ASN A 59 6.41 -2.88 6.23
CA ASN A 59 7.43 -3.72 6.84
C ASN A 59 8.32 -4.41 5.80
N GLU A 60 9.64 -4.32 5.97
CA GLU A 60 10.61 -4.92 5.04
C GLU A 60 10.58 -6.45 5.03
N THR A 61 10.40 -7.10 6.18
CA THR A 61 10.27 -8.57 6.25
C THR A 61 9.06 -9.04 5.46
N THR A 62 7.93 -8.34 5.61
CA THR A 62 6.70 -8.65 4.86
C THR A 62 6.87 -8.38 3.38
N TYR A 63 7.50 -7.27 3.01
CA TYR A 63 7.86 -6.95 1.64
C TYR A 63 8.71 -8.05 0.97
N LEU A 64 9.71 -8.58 1.67
CA LEU A 64 10.57 -9.66 1.16
C LEU A 64 9.84 -11.01 1.10
N ALA A 65 8.95 -11.28 2.05
CA ALA A 65 8.17 -12.51 2.09
C ALA A 65 6.90 -12.48 1.21
N PHE A 66 6.57 -11.33 0.60
CA PHE A 66 5.29 -11.14 -0.09
C PHE A 66 5.06 -12.21 -1.17
N PRO A 67 3.92 -12.93 -1.16
CA PRO A 67 3.66 -14.02 -2.08
C PRO A 67 3.64 -13.57 -3.56
N PRO A 68 3.99 -14.47 -4.50
CA PRO A 68 3.78 -14.22 -5.93
C PRO A 68 2.32 -13.90 -6.24
N GLN A 69 2.10 -12.92 -7.11
CA GLN A 69 0.78 -12.43 -7.54
C GLN A 69 0.88 -12.06 -9.03
N PRO A 70 0.22 -12.81 -9.94
CA PRO A 70 0.20 -12.46 -11.36
C PRO A 70 -0.31 -11.03 -11.60
N GLY A 71 0.43 -10.24 -12.38
CA GLY A 71 0.12 -8.81 -12.60
C GLY A 71 0.26 -7.93 -11.36
N GLY A 72 0.81 -8.46 -10.27
CA GLY A 72 1.04 -7.76 -9.02
C GLY A 72 2.42 -7.13 -8.95
N MET A 73 2.50 -5.99 -8.28
CA MET A 73 3.75 -5.35 -7.84
C MET A 73 3.61 -4.99 -6.37
N VAL A 74 4.66 -5.15 -5.57
CA VAL A 74 4.70 -4.67 -4.18
C VAL A 74 5.71 -3.54 -4.03
N ILE A 75 5.29 -2.43 -3.41
CA ILE A 75 6.14 -1.28 -3.07
C ILE A 75 6.35 -1.28 -1.56
N LEU A 76 7.61 -1.09 -1.14
CA LEU A 76 7.93 -0.84 0.25
C LEU A 76 7.58 0.62 0.59
N GLY A 77 6.40 0.82 1.16
CA GLY A 77 5.86 2.11 1.54
C GLY A 77 5.79 2.29 3.06
N GLY A 78 6.89 2.65 3.72
CA GLY A 78 6.83 3.10 5.14
C GLY A 78 6.22 4.50 5.27
N GLY A 79 5.97 4.99 6.49
CA GLY A 79 5.20 6.24 6.71
C GLY A 79 5.59 7.50 5.90
N TYR A 80 6.86 7.69 5.52
CA TYR A 80 7.28 8.80 4.63
C TYR A 80 7.00 8.55 3.13
N ALA A 81 6.76 7.30 2.75
CA ALA A 81 6.56 6.87 1.38
C ALA A 81 5.21 7.31 0.81
N VAL A 82 4.15 7.51 1.62
CA VAL A 82 2.87 8.02 1.09
C VAL A 82 3.07 9.36 0.35
N THR A 83 3.90 10.25 0.88
CA THR A 83 4.26 11.50 0.22
C THR A 83 5.10 11.30 -1.04
N GLN A 84 5.81 10.17 -1.17
CA GLN A 84 6.55 9.84 -2.40
C GLN A 84 5.63 9.18 -3.44
N LEU A 85 4.62 8.43 -3.00
CA LEU A 85 3.64 7.80 -3.86
C LEU A 85 2.76 8.83 -4.59
N THR A 86 2.56 10.03 -4.03
CA THR A 86 1.79 11.11 -4.71
C THR A 86 2.38 11.52 -6.05
N GLU A 87 3.70 11.37 -6.21
CA GLU A 87 4.41 11.67 -7.46
C GLU A 87 4.23 10.56 -8.51
N LEU A 88 3.84 9.36 -8.09
CA LEU A 88 3.60 8.21 -8.98
C LEU A 88 2.17 8.28 -9.54
N HIS A 89 1.88 9.28 -10.36
CA HIS A 89 0.51 9.56 -10.84
C HIS A 89 -0.16 8.39 -11.56
N TRP A 90 0.62 7.50 -12.20
CA TRP A 90 0.12 6.31 -12.88
C TRP A 90 -0.54 5.29 -11.93
N LEU A 91 -0.35 5.43 -10.61
CA LEU A 91 -1.07 4.64 -9.61
C LEU A 91 -2.58 4.88 -9.66
N ASN A 92 -3.05 6.04 -10.12
CA ASN A 92 -4.49 6.30 -10.24
C ASN A 92 -5.23 5.33 -11.17
N ASP A 93 -4.51 4.71 -12.11
CA ASP A 93 -5.07 3.78 -13.10
C ASP A 93 -4.84 2.31 -12.72
N ARG A 94 -4.46 2.03 -11.47
CA ARG A 94 -4.18 0.68 -10.97
C ARG A 94 -5.03 0.37 -9.77
N ARG A 95 -5.25 -0.91 -9.50
CA ARG A 95 -5.82 -1.33 -8.22
C ARG A 95 -4.77 -1.15 -7.14
N LEU A 96 -5.06 -0.34 -6.12
CA LEU A 96 -4.16 -0.08 -5.00
C LEU A 96 -4.64 -0.84 -3.76
N VAL A 97 -3.73 -1.60 -3.17
CA VAL A 97 -4.00 -2.40 -1.97
C VAL A 97 -2.94 -2.09 -0.91
N TYR A 98 -3.36 -1.54 0.22
CA TYR A 98 -2.48 -1.20 1.33
C TYR A 98 -2.56 -2.24 2.44
N TRP A 99 -1.42 -2.53 3.06
CA TRP A 99 -1.32 -3.36 4.25
C TRP A 99 -0.29 -2.78 5.22
N GLY A 100 -0.79 -2.18 6.29
CA GLY A 100 0.01 -1.67 7.40
C GLY A 100 -0.18 -2.46 8.68
N ASP A 101 0.43 -1.94 9.75
CA ASP A 101 0.19 -2.43 11.10
C ASP A 101 -1.27 -2.21 11.51
N LEU A 102 -1.79 -3.12 12.32
CA LEU A 102 -3.10 -2.98 12.96
C LEU A 102 -2.91 -2.21 14.27
N ASP A 103 -2.76 -0.88 14.14
CA ASP A 103 -2.63 0.10 15.21
C ASP A 103 -3.12 1.49 14.78
N THR A 104 -2.99 2.48 15.65
CA THR A 104 -3.50 3.83 15.35
C THR A 104 -2.72 4.56 14.25
N HIS A 105 -1.41 4.29 14.08
CA HIS A 105 -0.60 4.89 13.00
C HIS A 105 -0.86 4.26 11.64
N GLY A 106 -1.03 2.94 11.57
CA GLY A 106 -1.35 2.23 10.33
C GLY A 106 -2.66 2.74 9.71
N PHE A 107 -3.69 2.97 10.54
CA PHE A 107 -4.92 3.61 10.07
C PHE A 107 -4.72 5.06 9.64
N ALA A 108 -3.88 5.83 10.35
CA ALA A 108 -3.57 7.19 9.94
C ALA A 108 -2.85 7.24 8.58
N ILE A 109 -2.01 6.25 8.28
CA ILE A 109 -1.32 6.13 6.99
C ILE A 109 -2.30 5.73 5.88
N LEU A 110 -3.19 4.76 6.14
CA LEU A 110 -4.26 4.39 5.20
C LEU A 110 -5.15 5.59 4.83
N ASP A 111 -5.57 6.37 5.82
CA ASP A 111 -6.38 7.56 5.61
C ASP A 111 -5.63 8.65 4.82
N ARG A 112 -4.33 8.86 5.07
CA ARG A 112 -3.50 9.75 4.24
C ARG A 112 -3.36 9.25 2.80
N LEU A 113 -3.20 7.94 2.62
CA LEU A 113 -3.10 7.34 1.29
C LEU A 113 -4.41 7.51 0.52
N ARG A 114 -5.56 7.30 1.16
CA ARG A 114 -6.88 7.51 0.54
C ARG A 114 -7.22 8.96 0.24
N ARG A 115 -6.65 9.94 0.96
CA ARG A 115 -6.75 11.35 0.56
C ARG A 115 -6.13 11.63 -0.82
N VAL A 116 -5.13 10.83 -1.21
CA VAL A 116 -4.44 10.97 -2.51
C VAL A 116 -5.03 10.01 -3.55
N PHE A 117 -5.27 8.77 -3.15
CA PHE A 117 -5.80 7.68 -3.97
C PHE A 117 -7.08 7.12 -3.33
N PRO A 118 -8.26 7.76 -3.51
CA PRO A 118 -9.49 7.41 -2.80
C PRO A 118 -9.98 5.97 -3.02
N HIS A 119 -9.55 5.32 -4.10
CA HIS A 119 -9.88 3.95 -4.45
C HIS A 119 -9.00 2.90 -3.75
N THR A 120 -8.08 3.31 -2.86
CA THR A 120 -7.18 2.38 -2.16
C THR A 120 -7.96 1.44 -1.24
N GLU A 121 -7.81 0.14 -1.46
CA GLU A 121 -8.33 -0.92 -0.60
C GLU A 121 -7.31 -1.24 0.51
N SER A 122 -7.75 -1.73 1.67
CA SER A 122 -6.88 -2.30 2.69
C SER A 122 -7.06 -3.81 2.78
N ILE A 123 -5.99 -4.56 3.09
CA ILE A 123 -6.07 -5.99 3.39
C ILE A 123 -5.51 -6.28 4.77
N LEU A 124 -6.08 -7.28 5.45
CA LEU A 124 -5.63 -7.75 6.77
C LEU A 124 -5.64 -6.66 7.86
N MET A 125 -6.34 -5.55 7.62
CA MET A 125 -6.50 -4.42 8.54
C MET A 125 -7.92 -4.39 9.11
N ASP A 126 -8.43 -5.56 9.49
CA ASP A 126 -9.78 -5.76 9.97
C ASP A 126 -9.83 -6.42 11.37
N ARG A 127 -10.99 -6.31 12.03
CA ARG A 127 -11.19 -6.79 13.40
C ARG A 127 -11.00 -8.30 13.51
N SER A 128 -11.35 -9.05 12.47
CA SER A 128 -11.17 -10.51 12.44
C SER A 128 -9.69 -10.88 12.41
N THR A 129 -8.89 -10.16 11.61
CA THR A 129 -7.44 -10.32 11.56
C THR A 129 -6.81 -9.97 12.90
N LEU A 130 -7.19 -8.84 13.52
CA LEU A 130 -6.68 -8.45 14.84
C LEU A 130 -6.96 -9.54 15.89
N THR A 131 -8.22 -9.98 16.00
CA THR A 131 -8.65 -10.92 17.05
C THR A 131 -8.12 -12.34 16.85
N ALA A 132 -7.93 -12.80 15.61
CA ALA A 132 -7.32 -14.10 15.31
C ALA A 132 -5.84 -14.19 15.75
N HIS A 133 -5.19 -13.05 15.97
CA HIS A 133 -3.76 -12.95 16.31
C HIS A 133 -3.51 -12.38 17.73
N ARG A 134 -4.48 -12.51 18.64
CA ARG A 134 -4.37 -12.08 20.05
C ARG A 134 -3.05 -12.44 20.74
N GLY A 135 -2.55 -13.65 20.51
CA GLY A 135 -1.29 -14.13 21.10
C GLY A 135 -0.03 -13.44 20.58
N GLN A 136 -0.14 -12.56 19.59
CA GLN A 136 0.96 -11.84 18.96
C GLN A 136 0.90 -10.33 19.17
N TRP A 137 -0.14 -9.83 19.86
CA TRP A 137 -0.28 -8.42 20.16
C TRP A 137 0.92 -7.90 20.96
N VAL A 138 1.30 -6.68 20.63
CA VAL A 138 2.29 -5.89 21.34
C VAL A 138 1.65 -4.58 21.79
N THR A 139 2.41 -3.75 22.52
CA THR A 139 1.95 -2.44 22.94
C THR A 139 2.48 -1.36 22.00
N GLU A 140 1.58 -0.56 21.44
CA GLU A 140 1.87 0.68 20.75
C GLU A 140 2.43 1.71 21.75
N PRO A 141 3.70 2.14 21.62
CA PRO A 141 4.32 3.01 22.62
C PRO A 141 3.80 4.45 22.58
N LYS A 142 3.29 4.89 21.42
CA LYS A 142 2.85 6.27 21.18
C LYS A 142 1.62 6.29 20.27
N PRO A 143 0.43 5.93 20.77
CA PRO A 143 -0.78 5.96 19.96
C PRO A 143 -1.12 7.37 19.51
N THR A 144 -1.76 7.47 18.35
CA THR A 144 -2.33 8.71 17.80
C THR A 144 -3.86 8.69 17.89
N ARG A 145 -4.44 9.88 18.05
CA ARG A 145 -5.89 10.13 18.13
C ARG A 145 -6.30 11.14 17.06
N GLU A 146 -5.89 10.86 15.82
CA GLU A 146 -6.21 11.69 14.64
C GLU A 146 -7.66 11.47 14.20
N HIS A 147 -8.27 12.49 13.60
CA HIS A 147 -9.55 12.31 12.92
C HIS A 147 -9.29 11.77 11.50
N LEU A 148 -9.81 10.58 11.20
CA LEU A 148 -9.51 9.81 9.99
C LEU A 148 -10.77 9.66 9.10
N PRO A 149 -11.18 10.71 8.35
CA PRO A 149 -12.45 10.74 7.63
C PRO A 149 -12.50 9.85 6.38
N SER A 150 -11.37 9.29 5.94
CA SER A 150 -11.27 8.49 4.71
C SER A 150 -11.30 6.98 4.99
N LEU A 151 -11.48 6.58 6.25
CA LEU A 151 -11.67 5.18 6.63
C LEU A 151 -13.08 4.70 6.25
N THR A 152 -13.21 3.40 5.99
CA THR A 152 -14.54 2.77 5.91
C THR A 152 -15.17 2.70 7.30
N GLU A 153 -16.48 2.41 7.37
CA GLU A 153 -17.18 2.28 8.65
C GLU A 153 -16.56 1.18 9.53
N GLU A 154 -16.21 0.03 8.95
CA GLU A 154 -15.60 -1.09 9.66
C GLU A 154 -14.19 -0.77 10.17
N GLU A 155 -13.39 -0.05 9.38
CA GLU A 155 -12.06 0.41 9.77
C GLU A 155 -12.12 1.49 10.85
N ALA A 156 -13.06 2.44 10.74
CA ALA A 156 -13.26 3.49 11.72
C ALA A 156 -13.71 2.92 13.08
N ASP A 157 -14.60 1.92 13.06
CA ASP A 157 -15.02 1.18 14.26
C ASP A 157 -13.82 0.46 14.91
N LEU A 158 -12.98 -0.22 14.12
CA LEU A 158 -11.77 -0.86 14.65
C LEU A 158 -10.77 0.15 15.20
N TYR A 159 -10.52 1.23 14.46
CA TYR A 159 -9.66 2.33 14.88
C TYR A 159 -10.13 2.91 16.22
N GLN A 160 -11.43 3.16 16.37
CA GLN A 160 -12.00 3.69 17.61
C GLN A 160 -11.81 2.71 18.78
N SER A 161 -12.04 1.40 18.58
CA SER A 161 -11.77 0.38 19.60
C SER A 161 -10.29 0.32 20.02
N LEU A 162 -9.35 0.57 19.10
CA LEU A 162 -7.92 0.65 19.42
C LEU A 162 -7.61 1.92 20.23
N VAL A 163 -8.21 3.05 19.85
CA VAL A 163 -8.05 4.36 20.54
C VAL A 163 -8.62 4.33 21.97
N ASP A 164 -9.70 3.59 22.19
CA ASP A 164 -10.41 3.48 23.46
C ASP A 164 -9.90 2.33 24.35
N ASP A 165 -8.87 1.61 23.91
CA ASP A 165 -8.26 0.48 24.61
C ASP A 165 -9.24 -0.70 24.88
N ASP A 166 -10.25 -0.90 24.03
CA ASP A 166 -11.26 -1.97 24.17
C ASP A 166 -10.64 -3.38 24.22
N PHE A 167 -9.46 -3.54 23.63
CA PHE A 167 -8.71 -4.79 23.55
C PHE A 167 -7.62 -4.91 24.62
N GLY A 168 -7.43 -3.88 25.43
CA GLY A 168 -6.29 -3.69 26.33
C GLY A 168 -5.47 -2.46 25.95
N HIS A 169 -4.64 -2.02 26.90
CA HIS A 169 -3.88 -0.76 26.77
C HIS A 169 -2.90 -0.78 25.59
N GLY A 170 -3.14 0.10 24.61
CA GLY A 170 -2.29 0.35 23.45
C GLY A 170 -2.08 -0.90 22.61
N VAL A 171 -3.11 -1.70 22.35
CA VAL A 171 -2.96 -2.91 21.53
C VAL A 171 -2.50 -2.55 20.11
N ARG A 172 -1.46 -3.24 19.63
CA ARG A 172 -0.98 -3.20 18.25
C ARG A 172 -0.70 -4.62 17.76
N LEU A 173 -1.05 -4.89 16.51
CA LEU A 173 -0.56 -6.07 15.80
C LEU A 173 0.37 -5.62 14.66
N GLU A 174 1.66 -5.89 14.82
CA GLU A 174 2.67 -5.62 13.79
C GLU A 174 2.42 -6.47 12.54
N GLN A 175 2.59 -5.87 11.36
CA GLN A 175 2.35 -6.45 10.05
C GLN A 175 3.06 -7.80 9.88
N GLU A 176 4.34 -7.89 10.25
CA GLU A 176 5.15 -9.11 10.15
C GLU A 176 4.73 -10.24 11.10
N ARG A 177 3.87 -9.95 12.07
CA ARG A 177 3.38 -10.98 13.02
C ARG A 177 2.18 -11.74 12.47
N VAL A 178 1.42 -11.14 11.55
CA VAL A 178 0.28 -11.79 10.91
C VAL A 178 0.74 -13.11 10.27
N ARG A 179 0.02 -14.19 10.54
CA ARG A 179 0.39 -15.52 10.04
C ARG A 179 0.42 -15.54 8.52
N PHE A 180 1.47 -16.10 7.95
CA PHE A 180 1.65 -16.17 6.49
C PHE A 180 0.46 -16.83 5.76
N LEU A 181 -0.19 -17.83 6.36
CA LEU A 181 -1.40 -18.45 5.80
C LEU A 181 -2.57 -17.47 5.64
N ALA A 182 -2.73 -16.52 6.58
CA ALA A 182 -3.75 -15.48 6.48
C ALA A 182 -3.46 -14.57 5.28
N VAL A 183 -2.19 -14.25 5.03
CA VAL A 183 -1.75 -13.48 3.86
C VAL A 183 -2.10 -14.19 2.56
N GLN A 184 -1.75 -15.47 2.44
CA GLN A 184 -2.07 -16.26 1.26
C GLN A 184 -3.58 -16.35 1.02
N THR A 185 -4.36 -16.53 2.09
CA THR A 185 -5.83 -16.61 2.01
C THR A 185 -6.44 -15.29 1.55
N ALA A 186 -6.01 -14.16 2.12
CA ALA A 186 -6.48 -12.84 1.74
C ALA A 186 -6.16 -12.54 0.26
N LEU A 187 -4.93 -12.81 -0.18
CA LEU A 187 -4.50 -12.59 -1.57
C LEU A 187 -5.23 -13.51 -2.57
N ALA A 188 -5.59 -14.73 -2.19
CA ALA A 188 -6.42 -15.60 -3.03
C ALA A 188 -7.82 -15.04 -3.24
N GLY A 189 -8.42 -14.43 -2.20
CA GLY A 189 -9.73 -13.77 -2.29
C GLY A 189 -9.76 -12.57 -3.25
N LEU A 190 -8.64 -11.85 -3.39
CA LEU A 190 -8.52 -10.70 -4.29
C LEU A 190 -8.63 -11.08 -5.77
N HIS A 191 -8.20 -12.29 -6.15
CA HIS A 191 -8.27 -12.80 -7.52
C HIS A 191 -9.68 -13.29 -7.91
N GLY A 192 -10.44 -13.82 -6.95
CA GLY A 192 -11.80 -14.30 -7.19
C GLY A 192 -12.79 -13.19 -7.55
N SER A 193 -12.49 -11.95 -7.17
CA SER A 193 -13.36 -10.78 -7.37
C SER A 193 -13.15 -10.07 -8.72
N SER A 194 -12.04 -10.33 -9.41
CA SER A 194 -11.62 -9.65 -10.65
C SER A 194 -11.90 -10.44 -11.94
N SER A 195 -12.72 -11.49 -11.87
CA SER A 195 -13.04 -12.36 -13.02
C SER A 195 -14.34 -11.95 -13.71
N GLN A 196 -14.43 -10.71 -14.21
CA GLN A 196 -15.46 -10.37 -15.18
C GLN A 196 -14.82 -9.58 -16.32
N PRO A 197 -14.64 -10.18 -17.51
CA PRO A 197 -14.12 -9.45 -18.65
C PRO A 197 -15.13 -8.38 -19.08
N PRO A 198 -14.68 -7.25 -19.65
CA PRO A 198 -15.59 -6.28 -20.23
C PRO A 198 -16.38 -6.97 -21.35
N HIS A 199 -17.70 -6.77 -21.32
CA HIS A 199 -18.59 -7.16 -22.41
C HIS A 199 -18.10 -6.48 -23.69
N ASP A 200 -17.67 -7.29 -24.65
CA ASP A 200 -17.33 -6.87 -26.01
C ASP A 200 -18.65 -6.55 -26.72
N GLU A 201 -19.13 -5.30 -26.58
CA GLU A 201 -20.22 -4.79 -27.40
C GLU A 201 -19.71 -4.64 -28.84
N GLY A 202 -20.12 -5.59 -29.68
CA GLY A 202 -19.75 -5.70 -31.07
C GLY A 202 -19.92 -4.41 -31.87
N TRP A 203 -18.89 -4.09 -32.63
CA TRP A 203 -18.89 -3.04 -33.63
C TRP A 203 -19.85 -3.37 -34.79
N PRO A 204 -20.79 -2.49 -35.17
CA PRO A 204 -21.70 -2.76 -36.28
C PRO A 204 -21.10 -2.34 -37.63
N GLY A 205 -21.23 -3.24 -38.62
CA GLY A 205 -21.50 -2.83 -40.00
C GLY A 205 -20.34 -2.83 -40.99
N HIS A 206 -20.06 -3.99 -41.59
CA HIS A 206 -19.66 -4.04 -43.00
C HIS A 206 -20.91 -4.40 -43.84
N PRO A 207 -21.28 -3.63 -44.88
CA PRO A 207 -22.37 -4.01 -45.75
C PRO A 207 -21.89 -5.06 -46.75
N GLN A 208 -22.62 -6.17 -46.86
CA GLN A 208 -22.66 -6.94 -48.10
C GLN A 208 -23.85 -6.47 -48.91
N GLY A 209 -23.60 -5.97 -50.11
CA GLY A 209 -24.58 -5.44 -51.05
C GLY A 209 -23.91 -4.54 -52.08
#